data_AF-A0A1D7VXA7-F1
#
_entry.id   AF-A0A1D7VXA7-F1
#
_cell.length_a   1.000
_cell.length_b   1.000
_cell.length_c   1.000
_cell.angle_alpha   90.00
_cell.angle_beta   90.00
_cell.angle_gamma   90.00
#
_symmetry.space_group_name_H-M   'P 1'
#
loop_
_entity.id
_entity.type
_entity.pdbx_description
1 polymer ?
#
loop_
_entity_poly.entity_id
_entity_poly.type
_entity_poly.pdbx_seq_one_letter_code
_entity_poly.pdbx_strand_id
1 'polypeptide(L)'
;MEENVWETVGRLARRFDAHDDDRGLDQAQQWTLQVLKIAEETGEASQAVIGARGTNPRKGNSHTWQDVHAEVADVIITGMVSLARMRPDDAEQYLQRQLAAKAAKFLPASAADRPSPGETA
;
A
#
# COMPACT_ATOMS: atom_id res chain seq x y z
N MET A 1 -7.68 -7.27 -22.37
CA MET A 1 -7.19 -7.86 -21.10
C MET A 1 -7.33 -6.77 -20.07
N GLU A 2 -7.98 -7.04 -18.94
CA GLU A 2 -7.97 -6.12 -17.81
C GLU A 2 -6.52 -6.00 -17.31
N GLU A 3 -6.04 -4.77 -17.18
CA GLU A 3 -4.71 -4.49 -16.63
C GLU A 3 -4.72 -4.89 -15.15
N ASN A 4 -3.80 -5.77 -14.75
CA ASN A 4 -3.68 -6.17 -13.35
C ASN A 4 -3.09 -5.01 -12.54
N VAL A 5 -3.53 -4.82 -11.29
CA VAL A 5 -3.03 -3.78 -10.37
C VAL A 5 -1.50 -3.68 -10.36
N TRP A 6 -0.78 -4.81 -10.35
CA TRP A 6 0.68 -4.82 -10.34
C TRP A 6 1.32 -4.41 -11.65
N GLU A 7 0.64 -4.60 -12.79
CA GLU A 7 1.10 -4.09 -14.09
C GLU A 7 1.09 -2.56 -14.08
N THR A 8 -0.02 -1.95 -13.63
CA THR A 8 -0.16 -0.51 -13.48
C THR A 8 0.86 0.05 -12.48
N VAL A 9 1.00 -0.58 -11.30
CA VAL A 9 1.99 -0.19 -10.29
C VAL A 9 3.42 -0.27 -10.84
N GLY A 10 3.74 -1.32 -11.60
CA GLY A 10 5.04 -1.46 -12.26
C GLY A 10 5.30 -0.37 -13.30
N ARG A 11 4.27 0.05 -14.06
CA ARG A 11 4.37 1.19 -14.99
C ARG A 11 4.62 2.51 -14.27
N LEU A 12 3.92 2.75 -13.15
CA LEU A 12 4.14 3.92 -12.30
C LEU A 12 5.56 3.94 -11.72
N ALA A 13 6.01 2.82 -11.16
CA ALA A 13 7.37 2.68 -10.63
C ALA A 13 8.42 3.05 -11.69
N ARG A 14 8.36 2.42 -12.88
CA ARG A 14 9.28 2.74 -13.99
C ARG A 14 9.20 4.21 -14.43
N ARG A 15 8.02 4.81 -14.42
CA ARG A 15 7.83 6.22 -14.77
C ARG A 15 8.49 7.16 -13.77
N PHE A 16 8.49 6.81 -12.48
CA PHE A 16 9.14 7.57 -11.42
C PHE A 16 10.64 7.34 -11.37
N ASP A 17 11.11 6.11 -11.59
CA ASP A 17 12.55 5.82 -11.75
C ASP A 17 13.14 6.65 -12.88
N ALA A 18 12.52 6.64 -14.07
CA ALA A 18 12.97 7.46 -15.20
C ALA A 18 13.00 8.96 -14.88
N HIS A 19 12.01 9.46 -14.12
CA HIS A 19 11.97 10.86 -13.70
C HIS A 19 13.11 11.23 -12.73
N ASP A 20 13.46 10.32 -11.83
CA ASP A 20 14.51 10.56 -10.85
C ASP A 20 15.91 10.35 -11.44
N ASP A 21 16.05 9.44 -12.41
CA ASP A 21 17.26 9.26 -13.23
C ASP A 21 17.58 10.54 -14.01
N ASP A 22 16.58 11.17 -14.64
CA ASP A 22 16.72 12.47 -15.33
C ASP A 22 17.23 13.59 -14.39
N ARG A 23 17.05 13.42 -13.08
CA ARG A 23 17.49 14.35 -12.03
C ARG A 23 18.84 13.96 -11.41
N GLY A 24 19.45 12.87 -11.88
CA GLY A 24 20.73 12.37 -11.40
C GLY A 24 20.69 11.80 -9.98
N LEU A 25 19.52 11.34 -9.52
CA LEU A 25 19.39 10.73 -8.20
C LEU A 25 19.88 9.29 -8.23
N ASP A 26 20.71 8.92 -7.26
CA ASP A 26 21.10 7.53 -7.08
C ASP A 26 19.94 6.68 -6.53
N GLN A 27 20.08 5.35 -6.61
CA GLN A 27 19.02 4.43 -6.20
C GLN A 27 18.62 4.57 -4.72
N ALA A 28 19.58 4.86 -3.83
CA ALA A 28 19.28 5.00 -2.41
C ALA A 28 18.49 6.30 -2.14
N GLN A 29 18.82 7.38 -2.85
CA GLN A 29 18.07 8.64 -2.81
C GLN A 29 16.65 8.45 -3.35
N GLN A 30 16.51 7.76 -4.48
CA GLN A 30 15.21 7.43 -5.07
C GLN A 30 14.30 6.68 -4.09
N TRP A 31 14.81 5.60 -3.49
CA TRP A 31 14.07 4.86 -2.47
C TRP A 31 13.75 5.69 -1.24
N THR A 32 14.70 6.52 -0.79
CA THR A 32 14.49 7.41 0.36
C THR A 32 13.33 8.36 0.10
N LEU A 33 13.33 9.05 -1.04
CA LEU A 33 12.26 9.97 -1.40
C LEU A 33 10.91 9.25 -1.56
N GLN A 34 10.91 8.06 -2.17
CA GLN A 34 9.70 7.28 -2.34
C GLN A 34 9.11 6.79 -1.01
N VAL A 35 9.95 6.36 -0.06
CA VAL A 35 9.50 5.97 1.28
C VAL A 35 9.00 7.17 2.06
N LEU A 36 9.63 8.35 1.93
CA LEU A 36 9.15 9.58 2.57
C LEU A 36 7.76 9.99 2.08
N LYS A 37 7.40 9.72 0.81
CA LYS A 37 6.04 9.96 0.32
C LYS A 37 4.96 9.18 1.10
N ILE A 38 5.27 8.02 1.68
CA ILE A 38 4.32 7.30 2.54
C ILE A 38 3.90 8.15 3.75
N ALA A 39 4.84 8.91 4.33
CA ALA A 39 4.54 9.79 5.45
C ALA A 39 3.67 10.98 5.03
N GLU A 40 3.88 11.49 3.81
CA GLU A 40 3.05 12.54 3.20
C GLU A 40 1.61 12.08 3.04
N GLU A 41 1.36 10.94 2.36
CA GLU A 41 0.01 10.41 2.16
C GLU A 41 -0.67 10.04 3.49
N THR A 42 0.10 9.54 4.47
CA THR A 42 -0.43 9.25 5.81
C THR A 42 -0.89 10.54 6.51
N GLY A 43 -0.17 11.64 6.29
CA GLY A 43 -0.54 12.97 6.77
C GLY A 43 -1.84 13.47 6.13
N GLU A 44 -1.99 13.28 4.82
CA GLU A 44 -3.21 13.65 4.08
C GLU A 44 -4.42 12.84 4.54
N ALA A 45 -4.28 11.52 4.69
CA ALA A 45 -5.32 10.66 5.27
C ALA A 45 -5.73 11.12 6.69
N SER A 46 -4.75 11.49 7.52
CA SER A 46 -5.00 12.02 8.86
C SER A 46 -5.75 13.35 8.81
N GLN A 47 -5.37 14.23 7.88
CA GLN A 47 -6.04 15.51 7.67
C GLN A 47 -7.49 15.32 7.20
N ALA A 48 -7.75 14.40 6.28
CA ALA A 48 -9.09 14.07 5.82
C ALA A 48 -9.98 13.56 6.98
N VAL A 49 -9.44 12.72 7.88
CA VAL A 49 -10.18 12.26 9.07
C VAL A 49 -10.52 13.43 10.00
N ILE A 50 -9.57 14.34 10.25
CA ILE A 50 -9.80 15.54 11.06
C ILE A 50 -10.90 16.40 10.42
N GLY A 51 -10.85 16.57 9.10
CA GLY A 51 -11.87 17.29 8.34
C GLY A 51 -13.25 16.64 8.40
N ALA A 52 -13.32 15.31 8.23
CA ALA A 52 -14.56 14.54 8.24
C ALA A 52 -15.23 14.49 9.62
N ARG A 53 -14.44 14.51 10.69
CA ARG A 53 -14.96 14.58 12.07
C ARG A 53 -15.36 15.99 12.49
N GLY A 54 -15.00 17.02 11.73
CA GLY A 54 -15.23 18.42 12.10
C GLY A 54 -14.52 18.84 13.39
N THR A 55 -13.46 18.13 13.80
CA THR A 55 -12.78 18.36 15.09
C THR A 55 -12.00 19.66 15.14
N ASN A 56 -11.81 20.32 13.99
CA ASN A 56 -11.21 21.65 13.92
C ASN A 56 -12.30 22.75 13.93
N PRO A 57 -12.50 23.47 15.05
CA PRO A 57 -13.54 24.49 15.17
C PRO A 57 -13.34 25.68 14.22
N ARG A 58 -12.16 25.84 13.58
CA ARG A 58 -11.89 26.90 12.59
C ARG A 58 -12.22 26.50 11.16
N LYS A 59 -12.48 25.22 10.87
CA LYS A 59 -12.68 24.69 9.50
C LYS A 59 -13.99 23.92 9.28
N GLY A 60 -14.74 23.57 10.33
CA GLY A 60 -15.98 22.81 10.19
C GLY A 60 -15.76 21.44 9.51
N ASN A 61 -16.80 20.89 8.87
CA ASN A 61 -16.71 19.65 8.08
C ASN A 61 -16.05 19.96 6.72
N SER A 62 -14.73 20.07 6.68
CA SER A 62 -14.00 20.38 5.45
C SER A 62 -13.83 19.18 4.51
N HIS A 63 -14.07 17.96 5.00
CA HIS A 63 -13.96 16.70 4.26
C HIS A 63 -15.13 15.79 4.58
N THR A 64 -15.27 14.75 3.77
CA THR A 64 -16.20 13.63 3.90
C THR A 64 -15.43 12.33 4.18
N TRP A 65 -16.15 11.28 4.57
CA TRP A 65 -15.51 9.95 4.70
C TRP A 65 -15.10 9.36 3.35
N GLN A 66 -15.71 9.80 2.24
CA GLN A 66 -15.28 9.44 0.89
C GLN A 66 -13.87 9.98 0.61
N ASP A 67 -13.56 11.20 1.06
CA ASP A 67 -12.22 11.77 0.93
C ASP A 67 -11.23 10.92 1.74
N VAL A 68 -11.58 10.50 2.96
CA VAL A 68 -10.75 9.58 3.76
C VAL A 68 -10.47 8.26 3.02
N HIS A 69 -11.46 7.70 2.31
CA HIS A 69 -11.25 6.47 1.54
C HIS A 69 -10.24 6.68 0.40
N ALA A 70 -10.30 7.84 -0.29
CA ALA A 70 -9.36 8.18 -1.34
C ALA A 70 -7.94 8.30 -0.78
N GLU A 71 -7.75 9.04 0.31
CA GLU A 71 -6.43 9.22 0.92
C GLU A 71 -5.84 7.89 1.45
N VAL A 72 -6.68 7.00 2.01
CA VAL A 72 -6.23 5.66 2.42
C VAL A 72 -5.80 4.83 1.21
N ALA A 73 -6.49 4.97 0.06
CA ALA A 73 -6.08 4.33 -1.17
C ALA A 73 -4.73 4.88 -1.66
N ASP A 74 -4.49 6.19 -1.55
CA ASP A 74 -3.21 6.82 -1.92
C ASP A 74 -2.04 6.34 -1.06
N VAL A 75 -2.26 6.12 0.25
CA VAL A 75 -1.28 5.45 1.13
C VAL A 75 -0.95 4.04 0.63
N ILE A 76 -1.98 3.25 0.25
CA ILE A 76 -1.79 1.88 -0.24
C ILE A 76 -1.03 1.89 -1.57
N ILE A 77 -1.46 2.73 -2.53
CA ILE A 77 -0.84 2.85 -3.85
C ILE A 77 0.62 3.29 -3.70
N THR A 78 0.89 4.30 -2.88
CA THR A 78 2.26 4.78 -2.60
C THR A 78 3.11 3.69 -1.96
N GLY A 79 2.56 2.89 -1.06
CA GLY A 79 3.23 1.72 -0.48
C GLY A 79 3.55 0.65 -1.53
N MET A 80 2.61 0.36 -2.43
CA MET A 80 2.82 -0.61 -3.52
C MET A 80 3.89 -0.14 -4.51
N VAL A 81 3.85 1.14 -4.92
CA VAL A 81 4.87 1.74 -5.81
C VAL A 81 6.24 1.74 -5.13
N SER A 82 6.30 2.07 -3.84
CA SER A 82 7.54 1.97 -3.04
C SER A 82 8.13 0.57 -3.11
N LEU A 83 7.31 -0.45 -2.87
CA LEU A 83 7.77 -1.83 -2.91
C LEU A 83 8.20 -2.26 -4.32
N ALA A 84 7.48 -1.83 -5.36
CA ALA A 84 7.82 -2.12 -6.75
C ALA A 84 9.16 -1.49 -7.17
N ARG A 85 9.44 -0.25 -6.77
CA ARG A 85 10.74 0.41 -7.03
C ARG A 85 11.90 -0.26 -6.28
N MET A 86 11.64 -0.82 -5.10
CA MET A 86 12.65 -1.54 -4.30
C MET A 86 12.83 -3.00 -4.72
N ARG A 87 11.82 -3.61 -5.34
CA ARG A 87 11.77 -5.03 -5.73
C ARG A 87 11.15 -5.20 -7.12
N PRO A 88 11.81 -4.71 -8.19
CA PRO A 88 11.21 -4.66 -9.53
C PRO A 88 10.82 -6.03 -10.08
N ASP A 89 11.51 -7.09 -9.64
CA ASP A 89 11.31 -8.44 -10.18
C ASP A 89 10.30 -9.28 -9.39
N ASP A 90 10.07 -8.98 -8.11
CA ASP A 90 9.26 -9.85 -7.24
C ASP A 90 8.39 -9.14 -6.18
N ALA A 91 8.11 -7.85 -6.34
CA ALA A 91 7.30 -7.08 -5.37
C ALA A 91 5.96 -7.73 -5.04
N GLU A 92 5.24 -8.23 -6.05
CA GLU A 92 3.95 -8.91 -5.86
C GLU A 92 4.10 -10.16 -5.00
N GLN A 93 5.00 -11.07 -5.37
CA GLN A 93 5.18 -12.32 -4.65
C GLN A 93 5.75 -12.04 -3.24
N TYR A 94 6.58 -11.02 -3.09
CA TYR A 94 7.07 -10.59 -1.78
C TYR A 94 5.92 -10.12 -0.88
N LEU A 95 5.04 -9.24 -1.37
CA LEU A 95 3.89 -8.76 -0.58
C LEU A 95 2.96 -9.92 -0.21
N GLN A 96 2.68 -10.83 -1.13
CA GLN A 96 1.86 -12.03 -0.88
C GLN A 96 2.47 -12.89 0.23
N ARG A 97 3.78 -13.17 0.18
CA ARG A 97 4.49 -13.92 1.22
C ARG A 97 4.44 -13.21 2.57
N GLN A 98 4.66 -11.89 2.60
CA GLN A 98 4.57 -11.11 3.84
C GLN A 98 3.16 -11.15 4.43
N LEU A 99 2.14 -10.93 3.61
CA LEU A 99 0.74 -10.96 4.03
C LEU A 99 0.37 -12.33 4.60
N ALA A 100 0.70 -13.43 3.91
CA ALA A 100 0.46 -14.79 4.38
C ALA A 100 1.16 -15.06 5.72
N ALA A 101 2.43 -14.67 5.85
CA ALA A 101 3.20 -14.86 7.08
C ALA A 101 2.67 -14.03 8.27
N LYS A 102 2.10 -12.84 8.02
CA LYS A 102 1.45 -12.05 9.07
C LYS A 102 0.07 -12.62 9.40
N ALA A 103 -0.72 -12.97 8.40
CA ALA A 103 -2.06 -13.53 8.55
C ALA A 103 -2.04 -14.82 9.38
N ALA A 104 -1.09 -15.73 9.13
CA ALA A 104 -0.93 -16.97 9.88
C ALA A 104 -0.69 -16.76 11.39
N LYS A 105 -0.25 -15.57 11.82
CA LYS A 105 -0.04 -15.24 13.23
C LYS A 105 -1.31 -14.80 13.96
N PHE A 106 -2.32 -14.33 13.22
CA PHE A 106 -3.47 -13.62 13.80
C PHE A 106 -4.82 -14.20 13.38
N LEU A 107 -4.89 -14.81 12.19
CA LEU A 107 -6.10 -15.47 11.73
C LEU A 107 -6.16 -16.89 12.30
N PRO A 108 -7.33 -17.36 12.75
CA PRO A 108 -7.51 -18.75 13.13
C PRO A 108 -7.22 -19.67 11.94
N ALA A 109 -6.70 -20.87 12.22
CA ALA A 109 -6.55 -21.90 11.18
C ALA A 109 -7.89 -22.12 10.47
N SER A 110 -7.86 -22.15 9.14
CA SER A 110 -9.06 -22.35 8.33
C SER A 110 -9.73 -23.67 8.70
N ALA A 111 -11.07 -23.70 8.75
CA ALA A 111 -11.81 -24.94 8.92
C ALA A 111 -11.53 -25.97 7.79
N ALA A 112 -11.01 -25.50 6.65
CA ALA A 112 -10.58 -26.34 5.53
C ALA A 112 -9.26 -27.09 5.76
N ASP A 113 -8.48 -26.73 6.80
CA ASP A 113 -7.23 -27.43 7.17
C ASP A 113 -7.45 -28.52 8.23
N ARG A 114 -8.69 -28.73 8.71
CA ARG A 114 -8.96 -29.85 9.60
C ARG A 114 -9.03 -31.14 8.78
N PRO A 115 -8.22 -32.17 9.09
CA PRO A 115 -8.40 -33.47 8.47
C PRO A 115 -9.83 -33.97 8.72
N SER A 116 -10.46 -34.54 7.70
CA SER A 116 -11.81 -35.09 7.81
C SER A 116 -11.84 -36.16 8.90
N PRO A 117 -12.82 -36.16 9.82
CA PRO A 117 -12.95 -37.20 10.81
C PRO A 117 -13.45 -38.47 10.10
N GLY A 118 -12.53 -39.31 9.63
CA GLY A 118 -12.92 -40.48 8.83
C GLY A 118 -11.80 -41.38 8.31
N GLU A 119 -10.61 -41.42 8.91
CA GLU A 119 -9.64 -42.51 8.69
C GLU A 119 -8.97 -42.89 10.02
N THR A 120 -9.76 -43.47 10.92
CA THR A 120 -9.24 -44.43 11.90
C THR A 120 -10.21 -45.60 11.90
N ALA A 121 -9.68 -46.74 11.46
CA ALA A 121 -10.32 -48.06 11.40
C ALA A 121 -10.89 -48.51 12.74
#